data_AF-A0A641AM39-F1
#
_entry.id   AF-A0A641AM39-F1
#
_cell.length_a   1.000
_cell.length_b   1.000
_cell.length_c   1.000
_cell.angle_alpha   90.00
_cell.angle_beta   90.00
_cell.angle_gamma   90.00
#
_symmetry.space_group_name_H-M   'P 1'
#
loop_
_entity.id
_entity.type
_entity.pdbx_description
1 polymer ?
#
loop_
_entity_poly.entity_id
_entity_poly.type
_entity_poly.pdbx_seq_one_letter_code
_entity_poly.pdbx_strand_id
1 'polypeptide(L)'
;MTTDEGVHQHIADLVAEEKSLRDQLASGEITPGEEHTRLNALEVQLDQAWDLLRQRKALRETGGSPDDASERSPSVVENYLE
;
A
#
# COMPACT_ATOMS: atom_id res chain seq x y z
N MET A 1 -15.28 -4.42 -3.02
CA MET A 1 -15.44 -3.64 -1.78
C MET A 1 -14.23 -3.95 -0.93
N THR A 2 -13.18 -3.14 -1.01
CA THR A 2 -11.99 -3.37 -0.17
C THR A 2 -12.39 -3.00 1.25
N THR A 3 -12.46 -3.97 2.15
CA THR A 3 -12.75 -3.73 3.57
C THR A 3 -11.52 -3.09 4.23
N ASP A 4 -11.69 -2.53 5.42
CA ASP A 4 -10.57 -2.00 6.20
C ASP A 4 -9.50 -3.09 6.41
N GLU A 5 -9.96 -4.32 6.64
CA GLU A 5 -9.14 -5.53 6.72
C GLU A 5 -8.34 -5.80 5.44
N GLY A 6 -8.93 -5.59 4.26
CA GLY A 6 -8.21 -5.72 2.98
C GLY A 6 -7.08 -4.70 2.83
N VAL A 7 -7.29 -3.47 3.33
CA VAL A 7 -6.24 -2.44 3.31
C VAL A 7 -5.13 -2.78 4.31
N HIS A 8 -5.47 -3.30 5.49
CA HIS A 8 -4.49 -3.79 6.45
C HIS A 8 -3.67 -4.96 5.90
N GLN A 9 -4.29 -5.88 5.17
CA GLN A 9 -3.60 -6.97 4.50
C GLN A 9 -2.64 -6.44 3.45
N HIS A 10 -3.09 -5.49 2.62
CA HIS A 10 -2.22 -4.86 1.61
C HIS A 10 -1.01 -4.15 2.23
N ILE A 11 -1.20 -3.42 3.33
CA ILE A 11 -0.08 -2.82 4.09
C ILE A 11 0.89 -3.90 4.59
N ALA A 12 0.38 -5.03 5.09
CA ALA A 12 1.23 -6.13 5.55
C ALA A 12 2.05 -6.75 4.41
N ASP A 13 1.45 -6.89 3.22
CA ASP A 13 2.12 -7.40 2.03
C ASP A 13 3.24 -6.43 1.57
N LEU A 14 2.97 -5.12 1.55
CA LEU A 14 3.98 -4.09 1.22
C LEU A 14 5.18 -4.12 2.18
N VAL A 15 4.93 -4.30 3.49
CA VAL A 15 6.00 -4.41 4.50
C VAL A 15 6.79 -5.70 4.34
N ALA A 16 6.12 -6.81 3.97
CA ALA A 16 6.79 -8.05 3.66
C ALA A 16 7.70 -7.92 2.43
N GLU A 17 7.26 -7.16 1.42
CA GLU A 17 8.05 -6.86 0.22
C GLU A 17 9.27 -5.99 0.54
N GLU A 18 9.14 -4.95 1.37
CA GLU A 18 10.30 -4.17 1.86
C GLU A 18 11.34 -5.11 2.48
N LYS A 19 10.90 -6.03 3.34
CA LYS A 19 11.81 -6.95 4.02
C LYS A 19 12.51 -7.87 3.03
N SER A 20 11.78 -8.38 2.03
CA SER A 20 12.33 -9.18 0.94
C SER A 20 13.38 -8.40 0.13
N LEU A 21 13.14 -7.11 -0.16
CA LEU A 21 14.10 -6.26 -0.85
C LEU A 21 15.38 -6.06 -0.03
N ARG A 22 15.27 -5.85 1.29
CA ARG A 22 16.44 -5.77 2.17
C ARG A 22 17.23 -7.08 2.19
N ASP A 23 16.55 -8.22 2.22
CA ASP A 23 17.19 -9.54 2.19
C ASP A 23 17.89 -9.80 0.85
N GLN A 24 17.28 -9.39 -0.27
CA GLN A 24 17.88 -9.43 -1.62
C GLN A 24 19.11 -8.51 -1.71
N LEU A 25 19.03 -7.29 -1.15
CA LEU A 25 20.17 -6.37 -1.11
C LEU A 25 21.31 -6.95 -0.28
N ALA A 26 21.01 -7.51 0.89
CA ALA A 26 21.99 -8.16 1.76
C ALA A 26 22.65 -9.37 1.10
N SER A 27 21.91 -10.10 0.27
CA SER A 27 22.39 -11.23 -0.52
C SER A 27 23.15 -10.81 -1.79
N GLY A 28 23.10 -9.52 -2.14
CA GLY A 28 23.71 -8.97 -3.36
C GLY A 28 22.94 -9.29 -4.64
N GLU A 29 21.66 -9.66 -4.54
CA GLU A 29 20.77 -9.93 -5.68
C GLU A 29 20.32 -8.63 -6.37
N ILE A 30 20.17 -7.56 -5.60
CA ILE A 30 19.81 -6.22 -6.12
C ILE A 30 20.83 -5.18 -5.71
N THR A 31 20.87 -4.08 -6.45
CA THR A 31 21.70 -2.92 -6.11
C THR A 31 20.98 -1.99 -5.13
N PRO A 32 21.72 -1.18 -4.33
CA PRO A 32 21.10 -0.17 -3.47
C PRO A 32 20.21 0.83 -4.23
N GLY A 33 20.51 1.10 -5.50
CA GLY A 33 19.70 1.99 -6.33
C GLY A 33 18.36 1.37 -6.75
N GLU A 34 18.35 0.07 -7.03
CA GLU A 34 17.12 -0.68 -7.30
C GLU A 34 16.27 -0.84 -6.04
N GLU A 35 16.89 -1.16 -4.91
CA GLU A 35 16.22 -1.20 -3.60
C GLU A 35 15.54 0.13 -3.32
N HIS A 36 16.26 1.26 -3.45
CA HIS A 36 15.70 2.59 -3.22
C HIS A 36 14.53 2.92 -4.16
N THR A 37 14.61 2.51 -5.42
CA THR A 37 13.53 2.78 -6.39
C THR A 37 12.26 2.01 -6.01
N ARG A 38 12.40 0.75 -5.62
CA ARG A 38 11.26 -0.09 -5.18
C ARG A 38 10.73 0.34 -3.82
N LEU A 39 11.61 0.68 -2.87
CA LEU A 39 11.23 1.24 -1.57
C LEU A 39 10.38 2.51 -1.72
N ASN A 40 10.78 3.45 -2.58
CA ASN A 40 9.97 4.65 -2.85
C ASN A 40 8.57 4.29 -3.37
N ALA A 41 8.45 3.29 -4.24
CA ALA A 41 7.15 2.84 -4.73
C ALA A 41 6.30 2.19 -3.62
N LEU A 42 6.92 1.39 -2.74
CA LEU A 42 6.26 0.80 -1.58
C LEU A 42 5.78 1.88 -0.60
N GLU A 43 6.59 2.89 -0.32
CA GLU A 43 6.23 4.02 0.55
C GLU A 43 5.01 4.78 0.03
N VAL A 44 4.95 5.04 -1.28
CA VAL A 44 3.80 5.70 -1.91
C VAL A 44 2.53 4.87 -1.77
N GLN A 45 2.62 3.55 -1.96
CA GLN A 45 1.47 2.65 -1.79
C GLN A 45 1.01 2.57 -0.33
N LEU A 46 1.94 2.55 0.62
CA LEU A 46 1.66 2.60 2.06
C LEU A 46 0.95 3.90 2.44
N ASP A 47 1.42 5.04 1.95
CA ASP A 47 0.79 6.33 2.22
C ASP A 47 -0.65 6.38 1.67
N GLN A 48 -0.85 5.87 0.46
CA GLN A 48 -2.19 5.79 -0.14
C GLN A 48 -3.14 4.86 0.65
N ALA A 49 -2.64 3.71 1.12
CA ALA A 49 -3.41 2.80 1.95
C ALA A 49 -3.80 3.43 3.29
N TRP A 50 -2.87 4.16 3.94
CA TRP A 50 -3.14 4.89 5.17
C TRP A 50 -4.10 6.06 4.97
N ASP A 51 -4.00 6.80 3.87
CA ASP A 51 -4.92 7.90 3.56
C ASP A 51 -6.34 7.38 3.36
N LEU A 52 -6.49 6.22 2.71
CA LEU A 52 -7.79 5.57 2.53
C LEU A 52 -8.43 5.19 3.88
N LEU A 53 -7.65 4.59 4.79
CA LEU A 53 -8.13 4.27 6.14
C LEU A 53 -8.54 5.54 6.91
N ARG A 54 -7.75 6.61 6.79
CA ARG A 54 -8.04 7.90 7.43
C ARG A 54 -9.32 8.52 6.86
N GLN A 55 -9.51 8.50 5.54
CA GLN A 55 -10.70 9.00 4.88
C GLN A 55 -11.96 8.22 5.34
N ARG A 56 -11.89 6.89 5.38
CA ARG A 56 -13.00 6.05 5.87
C ARG A 56 -13.32 6.33 7.33
N LYS A 57 -12.30 6.52 8.17
CA LYS A 57 -12.48 6.87 9.58
C LYS A 57 -13.18 8.23 9.73
N ALA A 58 -12.72 9.24 8.99
CA ALA A 58 -13.34 10.57 9.00
C ALA A 58 -14.80 10.56 8.53
N LEU A 59 -15.14 9.73 7.53
CA LEU A 59 -16.51 9.58 7.04
C LEU A 59 -17.41 8.89 8.09
N ARG A 60 -16.91 7.85 8.77
CA ARG A 60 -17.62 7.24 9.92
C ARG A 60 -17.86 8.25 11.04
N GLU A 61 -16.87 9.07 11.38
CA GLU A 61 -16.95 10.03 12.48
C GLU A 61 -17.89 11.21 12.17
N THR A 62 -17.99 11.60 10.90
CA THR A 62 -18.90 12.69 10.46
C THR A 62 -20.32 12.22 10.14
N GLY A 63 -20.62 10.92 10.30
CA GLY A 63 -21.94 10.34 10.02
C GLY A 63 -22.23 10.12 8.53
N GLY A 64 -21.22 10.23 7.67
CA GLY A 64 -21.29 9.82 6.27
C GLY A 64 -21.24 8.29 6.14
N SER A 65 -21.90 7.75 5.11
CA SER A 65 -21.81 6.31 4.83
C SER A 65 -20.34 5.93 4.55
N PRO A 66 -19.77 4.92 5.23
CA PRO A 66 -18.43 4.43 4.93
C PRO A 66 -18.32 3.75 3.55
N ASP A 67 -19.46 3.46 2.91
CA ASP A 67 -19.58 3.07 1.50
C ASP A 67 -19.54 4.25 0.52
N ASP A 68 -19.79 5.48 1.00
CA ASP A 68 -19.59 6.73 0.23
C ASP A 68 -18.12 7.16 0.21
N ALA A 69 -17.30 6.56 1.09
CA ALA A 69 -15.87 6.39 0.86
C ALA A 69 -15.67 5.41 -0.30
N SER A 70 -16.21 5.76 -1.47
CA SER A 70 -15.85 5.08 -2.68
C SER A 70 -14.37 5.38 -2.82
N GLU A 71 -13.56 4.32 -2.65
CA GLU A 71 -12.33 4.15 -3.40
C GLU A 71 -12.67 4.74 -4.77
N ARG A 72 -12.20 5.96 -5.08
CA ARG A 72 -12.09 6.32 -6.49
C ARG A 72 -11.22 5.21 -6.99
N SER A 73 -11.83 4.24 -7.69
CA SER A 73 -11.22 2.96 -8.00
C SER A 73 -9.77 3.26 -8.33
N PRO A 74 -8.78 2.75 -7.57
CA PRO A 74 -7.40 2.84 -7.99
C PRO A 74 -7.39 2.05 -9.30
N SER A 75 -7.64 2.80 -10.37
CA SER A 75 -7.44 2.37 -11.72
C SER A 75 -5.96 2.09 -11.71
N VAL A 76 -5.61 0.81 -11.79
CA VAL A 76 -4.28 0.38 -12.14
C VAL A 76 -3.23 0.64 -11.04
N VAL A 77 -3.21 -0.21 -10.02
CA VAL A 77 -1.92 -0.81 -9.62
C VAL A 77 -1.92 -2.28 -10.10
N GLU A 78 -2.42 -2.50 -11.32
CA GLU A 78 -2.24 -3.75 -12.08
C GLU A 78 -0.82 -3.87 -12.64
N ASN A 79 0.22 -3.36 -11.96
CA ASN A 79 1.53 -3.32 -12.61
C ASN A 79 2.71 -3.41 -11.66
N TYR A 80 2.74 -4.42 -10.78
CA TYR A 80 4.01 -4.85 -10.22
C TYR A 80 4.23 -6.36 -10.09
N LEU A 81 3.34 -7.21 -10.61
CA LEU A 81 3.56 -8.66 -10.62
C LEU A 81 3.09 -9.27 -11.96
N GLU A 82 3.90 -9.08 -13.00
CA GLU A 82 4.09 -10.06 -14.09
C GLU A 82 5.57 -10.47 -14.12
#